data_AF-A0A292ZJ06-F1
#
_entry.id   AF-A0A292ZJ06-F1
#
_cell.length_a   1.000
_cell.length_b   1.000
_cell.length_c   1.000
_cell.angle_alpha   90.00
_cell.angle_beta   90.00
_cell.angle_gamma   90.00
#
_symmetry.space_group_name_H-M   'P 1'
#
loop_
_entity.id
_entity.type
_entity.pdbx_description
1 polymer ?
#
loop_
_entity_poly.entity_id
_entity_poly.type
_entity_poly.pdbx_seq_one_letter_code
_entity_poly.pdbx_strand_id
1 'polypeptide(L)' 'MDAGGTVACLGKADGAHIGQILEVYHATPRHRRLVGHVEVDQIFDDHYAHFRVRDGTFQKGDWVSLKRARA' A
#
# COMPACT_ATOMS: atom_id res chain seq x y z
N MET A 1 1.21 4.41 -21.36
CA MET A 1 2.18 4.43 -20.25
C MET A 1 1.61 3.49 -19.22
N ASP A 2 2.26 2.35 -19.06
CA ASP A 2 1.82 1.21 -18.25
C ASP A 2 1.36 1.72 -16.89
N ALA A 3 0.07 1.54 -16.62
CA ALA A 3 -0.59 1.87 -15.36
C ALA A 3 -0.11 0.85 -14.31
N GLY A 4 1.19 0.92 -14.00
CA GLY A 4 1.91 0.05 -13.08
C GLY A 4 1.33 0.24 -11.71
N GLY A 5 0.28 -0.53 -11.41
CA GLY A 5 -0.19 -0.64 -10.05
C GLY A 5 0.93 -1.23 -9.22
N THR A 6 1.02 -0.69 -8.01
CA THR A 6 2.03 -1.11 -7.06
C THR A 6 1.57 -2.45 -6.51
N VAL A 7 2.43 -3.47 -6.53
CA VAL A 7 2.13 -4.75 -5.86
C VAL A 7 2.90 -4.75 -4.55
N ALA A 8 2.21 -4.96 -3.43
CA ALA A 8 2.84 -5.10 -2.12
C ALA A 8 2.52 -6.48 -1.52
N CYS A 9 3.44 -6.97 -0.67
CA CYS A 9 3.28 -8.19 0.12
C CYS A 9 2.30 -7.93 1.28
N LEU A 10 1.05 -7.67 0.93
CA LEU A 10 0.03 -7.22 1.86
C LEU A 10 -1.31 -7.74 1.32
N GLY A 11 -1.64 -8.97 1.71
CA GLY A 11 -2.76 -9.72 1.14
C GLY A 11 -3.88 -9.94 2.14
N LYS A 12 -4.77 -10.90 1.83
CA LYS A 12 -5.95 -11.20 2.66
C LYS A 12 -5.59 -11.60 4.09
N ALA A 13 -4.46 -12.30 4.30
CA ALA A 13 -4.01 -12.74 5.62
C ALA A 13 -3.62 -11.58 6.54
N ASP A 14 -3.20 -10.46 5.96
CA ASP A 14 -2.85 -9.24 6.69
C ASP A 14 -4.08 -8.37 7.03
N GLY A 15 -5.25 -8.71 6.50
CA GLY A 15 -6.49 -7.96 6.68
C GLY A 15 -6.70 -6.86 5.63
N ALA A 16 -6.09 -6.99 4.44
CA ALA A 16 -6.37 -6.09 3.32
C ALA A 16 -7.79 -6.30 2.78
N HIS A 17 -8.47 -5.22 2.44
CA HIS A 17 -9.80 -5.26 1.83
C HIS A 17 -9.85 -4.38 0.57
N ILE A 18 -10.58 -4.81 -0.46
CA ILE A 18 -10.77 -4.00 -1.69
C ILE A 18 -11.46 -2.67 -1.32
N GLY A 19 -10.98 -1.57 -1.88
CA GLY A 19 -11.42 -0.20 -1.57
C GLY A 19 -10.76 0.40 -0.33
N GLN A 20 -9.92 -0.35 0.38
CA GLN A 20 -9.17 0.18 1.52
C GLN A 20 -8.07 1.13 1.04
N ILE A 21 -8.01 2.31 1.64
CA ILE A 21 -6.95 3.29 1.42
C ILE A 21 -5.85 3.10 2.45
N LEU A 22 -4.61 2.99 1.99
CA LEU A 22 -3.41 2.85 2.82
C LEU A 22 -2.47 4.03 2.63
N GLU A 23 -1.83 4.42 3.72
CA GLU A 23 -0.75 5.41 3.73
C GLU A 23 0.55 4.75 3.26
N VAL A 24 1.29 5.44 2.37
CA VAL A 24 2.61 5.02 1.89
C VAL A 24 3.68 5.87 2.56
N TYR A 25 4.71 5.22 3.09
CA TYR A 25 5.80 5.85 3.79
C TYR A 25 7.15 5.56 3.16
N HIS A 26 7.96 6.60 3.00
CA HIS A 26 9.38 6.49 2.68
C HIS A 26 10.21 6.41 3.95
N ALA A 27 11.09 5.41 4.04
CA ALA A 27 12.01 5.26 5.14
C ALA A 27 13.19 6.24 5.00
N THR A 28 13.26 7.24 5.87
CA THR A 28 14.47 8.08 6.00
C THR A 28 15.31 7.56 7.17
N PRO A 29 16.61 7.92 7.25
CA PRO A 29 17.48 7.45 8.32
C PRO A 29 16.99 7.75 9.75
N ARG A 30 16.14 8.78 9.92
CA ARG A 30 15.68 9.23 11.26
C ARG A 30 14.19 8.98 11.52
N HIS A 31 13.37 8.90 10.48
CA HIS A 31 11.92 8.77 10.60
C HIS A 31 11.29 8.24 9.32
N ARG A 32 10.00 7.89 9.40
CA ARG A 32 9.19 7.56 8.23
C ARG A 32 8.47 8.82 7.77
N ARG A 33 8.56 9.13 6.47
CA ARG A 33 7.88 10.28 5.85
C ARG A 33 6.69 9.77 5.05
N LEU A 34 5.49 10.29 5.32
CA LEU A 34 4.31 10.02 4.48
C LEU A 34 4.57 10.59 3.09
N VAL A 35 4.40 9.77 2.05
CA VAL A 35 4.65 10.14 0.64
C VAL A 35 3.41 10.08 -0.24
N GLY A 36 2.28 9.58 0.30
CA GLY A 36 0.98 9.61 -0.36
C GLY A 36 0.12 8.42 0.03
N HIS A 37 -0.86 8.10 -0.83
CA HIS A 37 -1.86 7.08 -0.55
C HIS A 37 -2.12 6.17 -1.74
N VAL A 38 -2.42 4.92 -1.42
CA VAL A 38 -2.83 3.90 -2.39
C VAL A 38 -4.14 3.27 -1.95
N GLU A 39 -4.90 2.77 -2.92
CA GLU A 39 -6.12 2.01 -2.69
C GLU A 39 -5.92 0.58 -3.16
N VAL A 40 -6.35 -0.39 -2.35
CA VAL A 40 -6.43 -1.80 -2.76
C VAL A 40 -7.52 -1.93 -3.83
N ASP A 41 -7.17 -2.17 -5.08
CA ASP A 41 -8.16 -2.38 -6.14
C ASP A 41 -8.33 -3.86 -6.52
N GLN A 42 -7.34 -4.70 -6.22
CA GLN A 42 -7.44 -6.15 -6.38
C GLN A 42 -6.63 -6.88 -5.30
N ILE A 43 -7.14 -8.02 -4.82
CA ILE A 43 -6.39 -8.95 -3.99
C ILE A 43 -6.17 -10.21 -4.82
N PHE A 44 -4.91 -10.57 -5.05
CA PHE A 44 -4.56 -11.73 -5.86
C PHE A 44 -4.64 -13.01 -5.04
N ASP A 45 -4.09 -12.98 -3.82
CA ASP A 45 -4.09 -14.11 -2.89
C ASP A 45 -3.91 -13.64 -1.43
N ASP A 46 -3.56 -14.57 -0.54
CA ASP A 46 -3.34 -14.29 0.88
C ASP A 46 -2.15 -13.36 1.15
N HIS A 47 -1.21 -13.22 0.21
CA HIS A 47 0.06 -12.51 0.35
C HIS A 47 0.18 -11.28 -0.54
N TYR A 48 -0.56 -11.21 -1.65
CA TYR A 48 -0.40 -10.15 -2.65
C TYR A 48 -1.70 -9.42 -2.95
N ALA A 49 -1.62 -8.10 -2.96
CA ALA A 49 -2.66 -7.23 -3.47
C ALA A 49 -2.08 -6.24 -4.49
N HIS A 50 -2.91 -5.88 -5.45
CA HIS A 50 -2.70 -4.78 -6.36
C HIS A 50 -3.24 -3.49 -5.75
N PHE A 51 -2.49 -2.43 -5.97
CA PHE A 51 -2.80 -1.12 -5.46
C PHE A 51 -2.85 -0.11 -6.59
N ARG A 52 -3.89 0.71 -6.57
CA ARG A 52 -4.00 1.92 -7.38
C ARG A 52 -3.45 3.11 -6.62
N VAL A 53 -2.61 3.90 -7.27
CA VAL A 53 -2.14 5.18 -6.73
C VAL A 53 -3.29 6.18 -6.68
N ARG A 54 -3.56 6.76 -5.51
CA ARG A 54 -4.54 7.85 -5.34
C ARG A 54 -3.85 9.20 -5.43
N ASP A 55 -2.77 9.38 -4.68
CA ASP A 55 -1.96 10.60 -4.66
C ASP A 55 -0.54 10.29 -4.20
N GLY A 56 0.39 11.19 -4.50
CA GLY A 56 1.80 11.07 -4.11
C GLY A 56 2.70 10.50 -5.20
N THR A 57 4.00 10.50 -4.91
CA THR A 57 5.04 9.97 -5.80
C THR A 57 5.84 8.96 -5.02
N PHE A 58 5.68 7.69 -5.37
CA PHE A 58 6.30 6.58 -4.67
C PHE A 58 7.56 6.12 -5.39
N GLN A 59 8.47 5.54 -4.62
CA GLN A 59 9.68 4.90 -5.12
C GLN A 59 9.69 3.43 -4.70
N LYS A 60 10.39 2.61 -5.49
CA LYS A 60 10.65 1.23 -5.09
C LYS A 60 11.35 1.23 -3.73
N GLY A 61 10.77 0.51 -2.76
CA GLY A 61 11.27 0.46 -1.38
C GLY A 61 10.51 1.31 -0.38
N ASP A 62 9.47 2.04 -0.82
CA ASP A 62 8.48 2.64 0.08
C ASP A 62 7.53 1.57 0.64
N TRP A 63 6.96 1.85 1.82
CA TRP A 63 6.23 0.88 2.63
C TRP A 63 4.79 1.34 2.84
N VAL A 64 3.84 0.46 2.59
CA VAL A 64 2.43 0.68 2.94
C VAL A 64 2.19 0.36 4.41
N SER A 65 1.37 1.16 5.08
CA SER A 65 0.95 0.89 6.47
C SER A 65 -0.48 0.36 6.51
N LEU A 66 -0.63 -0.89 6.96
CA LEU A 66 -1.91 -1.40 7.43
C LEU A 66 -2.17 -0.93 8.85
N LYS A 67 -3.13 -0.04 9.01
CA LYS A 67 -3.74 0.18 10.33
C LYS A 67 -4.67 -0.99 10.60
N ARG A 68 -4.37 -1.80 11.63
CA ARG A 68 -5.36 -2.76 12.14
C ARG A 68 -6.61 -1.98 12.53
N ALA A 69 -7.76 -2.36 11.98
CA ALA A 69 -9.04 -1.94 12.54
C ALA A 69 -9.06 -2.42 13.99
N ARG A 70 -9.12 -1.50 14.97
CA ARG A 70 -9.39 -1.89 16.34
C ARG A 70 -10.80 -2.50 16.36
N ALA A 71 -10.87 -3.78 16.71
CA ALA A 71 -12.12 -4.44 17.10
C ALA A 71 -12.62 -3.87 18.43
#